data_AF-A0AAE0GVU6-F1
#
_entry.id   AF-A0AAE0GVU6-F1
#
_cell.length_a   1.000
_cell.length_b   1.000
_cell.length_c   1.000
_cell.angle_alpha   90.00
_cell.angle_beta   90.00
_cell.angle_gamma   90.00
#
_symmetry.space_group_name_H-M   'P 1'
#
loop_
_entity.id
_entity.type
_entity.pdbx_description
1 polymer ?
#
loop_
_entity_poly.entity_id
_entity_poly.type
_entity_poly.pdbx_seq_one_letter_code
_entity_poly.pdbx_strand_id
1 'polypeptide(L)'
;MAEQQEASLGKVHVPLGKDGEGLYTEKTKGCFDVIAAATPMVLDALSKVPAPSAGSAFTIADYGTADAGTSLPLMYTIVEKMRSSGNTGDIQINYEDQANNEWKSVFAHAYGHLQVPGVKSFYKDFQNVFVTGCGEGFHSQCYPAGSIMLGVSFTAMHWLSQNACNIKGALHSTQSEPAEKATFIAQAEKDFEKIMLARSKELCKGGQLVVVNFAESKEGYYLGWSGDGANMHANFAKLWRELVDKKVITEEEFEKCTFFNHYRTEEEQLKPFQPGNPVYESGLRLIKHETKVVPCPYKLKMKAGEFKGTPEEYAEWFYCTTRTWSNSTFFSGLSESRPEAERLKIVEDFWASYRALIAKDPAAHGMDYCHTYLHIEKV
;
A
#
# COMPACT_ATOMS: atom_id res chain seq x y z
N MET A 1 -22.87 4.12 0.86
CA MET A 1 -21.53 4.11 0.22
C MET A 1 -20.63 5.18 0.83
N ALA A 2 -21.10 6.43 1.02
CA ALA A 2 -20.36 7.48 1.74
C ALA A 2 -20.01 7.14 3.21
N GLU A 3 -20.93 6.50 3.95
CA GLU A 3 -20.74 6.22 5.40
C GLU A 3 -19.52 5.34 5.75
N GLN A 4 -19.10 4.43 4.87
CA GLN A 4 -17.97 3.53 5.14
C GLN A 4 -16.62 4.19 4.89
N GLN A 5 -16.54 5.05 3.87
CA GLN A 5 -15.32 5.79 3.55
C GLN A 5 -15.04 6.87 4.59
N GLU A 6 -16.09 7.50 5.15
CA GLU A 6 -15.99 8.36 6.33
C GLU A 6 -15.46 7.62 7.57
N ALA A 7 -15.70 6.31 7.70
CA ALA A 7 -15.33 5.57 8.90
C ALA A 7 -13.82 5.39 9.07
N SER A 8 -13.08 5.23 7.96
CA SER A 8 -11.63 5.02 7.91
C SER A 8 -10.81 6.27 7.52
N LEU A 9 -11.42 7.26 6.88
CA LEU A 9 -10.74 8.51 6.51
C LEU A 9 -10.06 9.15 7.74
N GLY A 10 -8.78 9.46 7.62
CA GLY A 10 -7.98 10.03 8.73
C GLY A 10 -7.59 9.03 9.82
N LYS A 11 -8.01 7.77 9.72
CA LYS A 11 -7.68 6.68 10.65
C LYS A 11 -6.82 5.60 10.00
N VAL A 12 -6.96 5.42 8.68
CA VAL A 12 -6.09 4.56 7.85
C VAL A 12 -5.15 5.43 7.04
N HIS A 13 -3.88 5.04 6.97
CA HIS A 13 -2.77 5.75 6.31
C HIS A 13 -2.99 7.26 6.06
N VAL A 14 -2.60 8.10 7.02
CA VAL A 14 -2.53 9.56 6.80
C VAL A 14 -1.12 9.94 6.35
N PRO A 15 -0.96 10.69 5.24
CA PRO A 15 0.36 11.12 4.80
C PRO A 15 1.13 11.83 5.92
N LEU A 16 2.36 11.39 6.13
CA LEU A 16 3.29 12.01 7.08
C LEU A 16 4.19 13.00 6.35
N GLY A 17 4.54 14.11 7.01
CA GLY A 17 5.42 15.12 6.47
C GLY A 17 4.66 16.35 5.98
N LYS A 18 5.37 17.23 5.31
CA LYS A 18 4.79 18.46 4.76
C LYS A 18 4.29 18.21 3.35
N ASP A 19 3.10 18.73 3.08
CA ASP A 19 2.44 18.71 1.78
C ASP A 19 3.36 19.27 0.68
N GLY A 20 3.65 18.47 -0.34
CA GLY A 20 4.54 18.72 -1.46
C GLY A 20 5.98 18.21 -1.32
N GLU A 21 6.36 17.53 -0.23
CA GLU A 21 7.75 17.07 -0.01
C GLU A 21 8.02 15.61 -0.40
N GLY A 22 7.00 14.80 -0.72
CA GLY A 22 7.17 13.42 -1.21
C GLY A 22 7.85 12.49 -0.20
N LEU A 23 7.55 12.67 1.10
CA LEU A 23 8.21 11.93 2.18
C LEU A 23 7.98 10.42 2.06
N TYR A 24 6.80 9.98 1.62
CA TYR A 24 6.51 8.55 1.50
C TYR A 24 7.43 7.89 0.47
N THR A 25 7.59 8.50 -0.70
CA THR A 25 8.52 8.07 -1.74
C THR A 25 9.97 8.11 -1.26
N GLU A 26 10.38 9.14 -0.53
CA GLU A 26 11.75 9.27 -0.02
C GLU A 26 12.13 8.14 0.96
N LYS A 27 11.17 7.74 1.82
CA LYS A 27 11.44 6.84 2.96
C LYS A 27 11.03 5.39 2.73
N THR A 28 10.29 5.06 1.67
CA THR A 28 9.72 3.70 1.48
C THR A 28 10.40 2.93 0.34
N LYS A 29 11.71 2.69 0.48
CA LYS A 29 12.56 2.08 -0.57
C LYS A 29 12.07 0.73 -1.08
N GLY A 30 11.58 -0.15 -0.19
CA GLY A 30 11.16 -1.50 -0.61
C GLY A 30 9.90 -1.52 -1.48
N CYS A 31 9.09 -0.44 -1.50
CA CYS A 31 7.98 -0.34 -2.45
C CYS A 31 8.48 -0.28 -3.90
N PHE A 32 9.64 0.35 -4.16
CA PHE A 32 10.26 0.32 -5.49
C PHE A 32 10.62 -1.11 -5.90
N ASP A 33 11.20 -1.89 -4.99
CA ASP A 33 11.60 -3.27 -5.26
C ASP A 33 10.38 -4.18 -5.53
N VAL A 34 9.29 -3.98 -4.79
CA VAL A 34 8.00 -4.68 -5.00
C VAL A 34 7.41 -4.33 -6.37
N ILE A 35 7.37 -3.06 -6.75
CA ILE A 35 6.84 -2.61 -8.04
C ILE A 35 7.74 -3.08 -9.19
N ALA A 36 9.06 -3.06 -9.01
CA ALA A 36 10.01 -3.61 -9.97
C ALA A 36 9.78 -5.12 -10.18
N ALA A 37 9.55 -5.88 -9.10
CA ALA A 37 9.22 -7.30 -9.18
C ALA A 37 7.86 -7.59 -9.86
N ALA A 38 6.94 -6.62 -9.85
CA ALA A 38 5.65 -6.69 -10.54
C ALA A 38 5.73 -6.28 -12.01
N THR A 39 6.75 -5.51 -12.40
CA THR A 39 6.86 -4.89 -13.73
C THR A 39 6.71 -5.90 -14.88
N PRO A 40 7.34 -7.09 -14.85
CA PRO A 40 7.12 -8.09 -15.91
C PRO A 40 5.66 -8.52 -16.06
N MET A 41 4.92 -8.68 -14.94
CA MET A 41 3.51 -9.02 -14.96
C MET A 41 2.66 -7.88 -15.52
N VAL A 42 2.98 -6.64 -15.16
CA VAL A 42 2.29 -5.45 -15.70
C VAL A 42 2.53 -5.29 -17.20
N LEU A 43 3.74 -5.58 -17.70
CA LEU A 43 4.03 -5.51 -19.12
C LEU A 43 3.38 -6.65 -19.92
N ASP A 44 3.25 -7.85 -19.33
CA ASP A 44 2.46 -8.94 -19.91
C ASP A 44 0.98 -8.55 -19.98
N ALA A 45 0.42 -8.00 -18.89
CA ALA A 45 -0.93 -7.46 -18.86
C ALA A 45 -1.14 -6.38 -19.94
N LEU A 46 -0.25 -5.38 -20.01
CA LEU A 46 -0.27 -4.32 -21.02
C LEU A 46 -0.36 -4.87 -22.45
N SER A 47 0.33 -5.97 -22.76
CA SER A 47 0.33 -6.58 -24.09
C SER A 47 -1.01 -7.21 -24.50
N LYS A 48 -1.87 -7.49 -23.51
CA LYS A 48 -3.20 -8.11 -23.70
C LYS A 48 -4.32 -7.09 -23.75
N VAL A 49 -4.06 -5.85 -23.35
CA VAL A 49 -5.06 -4.77 -23.37
C VAL A 49 -5.48 -4.50 -24.82
N PRO A 50 -6.80 -4.40 -25.13
CA PRO A 50 -7.25 -4.06 -26.47
C PRO A 50 -6.76 -2.68 -26.90
N ALA A 51 -6.65 -2.42 -28.20
CA ALA A 51 -6.37 -1.08 -28.69
C ALA A 51 -7.52 -0.11 -28.30
N PRO A 52 -7.21 1.14 -27.95
CA PRO A 52 -8.26 2.13 -27.68
C PRO A 52 -9.08 2.36 -28.95
N SER A 53 -10.35 2.74 -28.76
CA SER A 53 -11.20 3.18 -29.89
C SER A 53 -10.58 4.39 -30.57
N ALA A 54 -10.84 4.56 -31.87
CA ALA A 54 -10.30 5.70 -32.62
C ALA A 54 -10.70 7.03 -31.96
N GLY A 55 -9.70 7.86 -31.64
CA GLY A 55 -9.90 9.14 -30.96
C GLY A 55 -9.99 9.07 -29.43
N SER A 56 -9.90 7.88 -28.82
CA SER A 56 -9.85 7.71 -27.36
C SER A 56 -8.43 7.55 -26.85
N ALA A 57 -8.16 8.06 -25.66
CA ALA A 57 -6.90 7.84 -24.95
C ALA A 57 -6.78 6.38 -24.46
N PHE A 58 -5.54 5.90 -24.34
CA PHE A 58 -5.25 4.71 -23.53
C PHE A 58 -5.21 5.11 -22.06
N THR A 59 -6.10 4.53 -21.25
CA THR A 59 -6.28 4.93 -19.85
C THR A 59 -5.65 3.92 -18.88
N ILE A 60 -4.82 4.46 -18.00
CA ILE A 60 -4.18 3.74 -16.90
C ILE A 60 -4.75 4.25 -15.59
N ALA A 61 -5.01 3.38 -14.62
CA ALA A 61 -5.37 3.76 -13.25
C ALA A 61 -4.40 3.15 -12.25
N ASP A 62 -3.82 3.98 -11.38
CA ASP A 62 -3.00 3.58 -10.23
C ASP A 62 -3.82 3.77 -8.95
N TYR A 63 -4.28 2.67 -8.36
CA TYR A 63 -5.16 2.67 -7.19
C TYR A 63 -4.36 2.57 -5.88
N GLY A 64 -4.55 3.55 -5.00
CA GLY A 64 -3.79 3.75 -3.76
C GLY A 64 -2.38 4.24 -4.03
N THR A 65 -2.27 5.38 -4.71
CA THR A 65 -1.00 5.89 -5.23
C THR A 65 -0.08 6.52 -4.17
N ALA A 66 -0.60 6.87 -2.99
CA ALA A 66 0.07 7.75 -2.03
C ALA A 66 0.59 9.02 -2.72
N ASP A 67 1.88 9.34 -2.58
CA ASP A 67 2.50 10.47 -3.28
C ASP A 67 2.93 10.16 -4.74
N ALA A 68 2.57 9.00 -5.29
CA ALA A 68 2.84 8.51 -6.66
C ALA A 68 4.32 8.31 -7.06
N GLY A 69 5.29 8.78 -6.28
CA GLY A 69 6.69 8.72 -6.68
C GLY A 69 7.25 7.28 -6.75
N THR A 70 6.71 6.35 -5.95
CA THR A 70 7.11 4.93 -5.99
C THR A 70 6.66 4.19 -7.26
N SER A 71 5.51 4.55 -7.84
CA SER A 71 5.00 3.96 -9.09
C SER A 71 5.54 4.64 -10.36
N LEU A 72 6.17 5.81 -10.21
CA LEU A 72 6.73 6.60 -11.31
C LEU A 72 7.65 5.82 -12.27
N PRO A 73 8.58 4.94 -11.82
CA PRO A 73 9.40 4.13 -12.73
C PRO A 73 8.58 3.18 -13.60
N LEU A 74 7.54 2.58 -13.03
CA LEU A 74 6.65 1.70 -13.78
C LEU A 74 5.83 2.49 -14.81
N MET A 75 5.30 3.65 -14.42
CA MET A 75 4.56 4.53 -15.33
C MET A 75 5.43 4.96 -16.51
N TYR A 76 6.68 5.35 -16.24
CA TYR A 76 7.65 5.64 -17.30
C TYR A 76 7.85 4.42 -18.22
N THR A 77 8.04 3.22 -17.65
CA THR A 77 8.26 1.99 -18.42
C THR A 77 7.06 1.62 -19.29
N ILE A 78 5.83 1.77 -18.78
CA ILE A 78 4.59 1.54 -19.54
C ILE A 78 4.53 2.49 -20.74
N VAL A 79 4.71 3.79 -20.51
CA VAL A 79 4.67 4.80 -21.58
C VAL A 79 5.77 4.54 -22.60
N GLU A 80 7.00 4.29 -22.15
CA GLU A 80 8.14 3.97 -23.03
C GLU A 80 7.86 2.75 -23.90
N LYS A 81 7.29 1.69 -23.32
CA LYS A 81 6.92 0.48 -24.06
C LYS A 81 5.87 0.77 -25.14
N MET A 82 4.85 1.56 -24.81
CA MET A 82 3.79 1.93 -25.75
C MET A 82 4.32 2.82 -26.88
N ARG A 83 5.18 3.81 -26.57
CA ARG A 83 5.81 4.66 -27.60
C ARG A 83 6.73 3.85 -28.51
N SER A 84 7.50 2.93 -27.95
CA SER A 84 8.40 2.06 -28.71
C SER A 84 7.66 1.09 -29.63
N SER A 85 6.39 0.76 -29.35
CA SER A 85 5.52 -0.02 -30.24
C SER A 85 4.78 0.83 -31.28
N GLY A 86 5.12 2.12 -31.41
CA GLY A 86 4.54 3.03 -32.39
C GLY A 86 3.23 3.71 -31.98
N ASN A 87 2.80 3.60 -30.71
CA ASN A 87 1.62 4.32 -30.23
C ASN A 87 1.94 5.83 -30.14
N THR A 88 1.24 6.65 -30.92
CA THR A 88 1.34 8.12 -30.90
C THR A 88 0.12 8.82 -30.29
N GLY A 89 -0.89 8.05 -29.90
CA GLY A 89 -2.13 8.55 -29.31
C GLY A 89 -1.98 9.00 -27.87
N ASP A 90 -3.05 9.57 -27.34
CA ASP A 90 -3.12 10.08 -25.97
C ASP A 90 -3.03 8.93 -24.96
N ILE A 91 -2.23 9.12 -23.92
CA ILE A 91 -2.17 8.25 -22.75
C ILE A 91 -2.64 9.07 -21.56
N GLN A 92 -3.60 8.56 -20.80
CA GLN A 92 -4.09 9.20 -19.59
C GLN A 92 -3.75 8.33 -18.38
N ILE A 93 -2.92 8.85 -17.48
CA ILE A 93 -2.57 8.23 -16.21
C ILE A 93 -3.46 8.85 -15.13
N ASN A 94 -4.31 8.03 -14.54
CA ASN A 94 -5.20 8.43 -13.44
C ASN A 94 -4.62 7.91 -12.13
N TYR A 95 -4.31 8.82 -11.21
CA TYR A 95 -3.88 8.48 -9.86
C TYR A 95 -5.08 8.52 -8.91
N GLU A 96 -5.34 7.44 -8.20
CA GLU A 96 -6.41 7.37 -7.19
C GLU A 96 -5.83 7.19 -5.80
N ASP A 97 -6.41 7.92 -4.85
CA ASP A 97 -6.19 7.75 -3.42
C ASP A 97 -7.32 8.46 -2.63
N GLN A 98 -7.23 8.47 -1.31
CA GLN A 98 -8.16 9.17 -0.43
C GLN A 98 -8.16 10.69 -0.65
N ALA A 99 -9.27 11.34 -0.30
CA ALA A 99 -9.42 12.79 -0.45
C ALA A 99 -8.36 13.61 0.31
N ASN A 100 -7.88 13.11 1.46
CA ASN A 100 -6.84 13.74 2.28
C ASN A 100 -5.40 13.30 1.91
N ASN A 101 -5.21 12.64 0.77
CA ASN A 101 -3.89 12.26 0.27
C ASN A 101 -3.02 13.49 -0.06
N GLU A 102 -1.72 13.27 -0.21
CA GLU A 102 -0.72 14.29 -0.50
C GLU A 102 -0.64 14.59 -2.01
N TRP A 103 -1.71 15.19 -2.52
CA TRP A 103 -1.92 15.44 -3.94
C TRP A 103 -0.89 16.40 -4.55
N LYS A 104 -0.27 17.29 -3.75
CA LYS A 104 0.76 18.20 -4.29
C LYS A 104 1.97 17.43 -4.76
N SER A 105 2.44 16.44 -4.00
CA SER A 105 3.55 15.59 -4.43
C SER A 105 3.21 14.72 -5.64
N VAL A 106 1.98 14.20 -5.73
CA VAL A 106 1.54 13.44 -6.92
C VAL A 106 1.77 14.26 -8.19
N PHE A 107 1.26 15.49 -8.23
CA PHE A 107 1.43 16.36 -9.40
C PHE A 107 2.87 16.87 -9.55
N ALA A 108 3.58 17.16 -8.45
CA ALA A 108 4.97 17.58 -8.51
C ALA A 108 5.88 16.49 -9.09
N HIS A 109 5.67 15.22 -8.73
CA HIS A 109 6.36 14.08 -9.31
C HIS A 109 6.02 13.87 -10.78
N ALA A 110 4.72 13.85 -11.10
CA ALA A 110 4.24 13.60 -12.46
C ALA A 110 4.78 14.65 -13.47
N TYR A 111 4.80 15.93 -13.09
CA TYR A 111 5.34 17.02 -13.92
C TYR A 111 6.86 17.23 -13.78
N GLY A 112 7.54 16.38 -13.01
CA GLY A 112 9.00 16.40 -12.85
C GLY A 112 9.55 17.63 -12.12
N HIS A 113 8.72 18.27 -11.29
CA HIS A 113 9.10 19.31 -10.32
C HIS A 113 9.75 18.70 -9.07
N LEU A 114 9.27 17.54 -8.64
CA LEU A 114 9.85 16.74 -7.57
C LEU A 114 10.46 15.47 -8.17
N GLN A 115 11.79 15.35 -8.13
CA GLN A 115 12.50 14.27 -8.80
C GLN A 115 12.74 13.10 -7.86
N VAL A 116 12.47 11.88 -8.34
CA VAL A 116 12.91 10.65 -7.69
C VAL A 116 14.31 10.30 -8.24
N PRO A 117 15.34 10.15 -7.39
CA PRO A 117 16.69 9.85 -7.85
C PRO A 117 16.76 8.63 -8.76
N GLY A 118 17.38 8.79 -9.94
CA GLY A 118 17.55 7.70 -10.92
C GLY A 118 16.30 7.36 -11.74
N VAL A 119 15.19 8.07 -11.55
CA VAL A 119 13.94 7.84 -12.28
C VAL A 119 13.76 8.90 -13.36
N LYS A 120 13.53 8.46 -14.60
CA LYS A 120 13.23 9.35 -15.72
C LYS A 120 11.82 9.90 -15.63
N SER A 121 11.57 11.05 -16.28
CA SER A 121 10.27 11.72 -16.25
C SER A 121 9.52 11.48 -17.55
N PHE A 122 8.39 10.75 -17.48
CA PHE A 122 7.56 10.53 -18.66
C PHE A 122 7.01 11.84 -19.24
N TYR A 123 6.82 12.86 -18.40
CA TYR A 123 6.34 14.18 -18.82
C TYR A 123 7.38 14.94 -19.67
N LYS A 124 8.67 14.79 -19.36
CA LYS A 124 9.76 15.43 -20.12
C LYS A 124 10.09 14.67 -21.40
N ASP A 125 10.00 13.34 -21.34
CA ASP A 125 10.51 12.46 -22.39
C ASP A 125 9.44 12.09 -23.43
N PHE A 126 8.15 12.19 -23.09
CA PHE A 126 7.05 11.81 -23.98
C PHE A 126 5.98 12.89 -24.12
N GLN A 127 5.46 13.02 -25.34
CA GLN A 127 4.29 13.87 -25.65
C GLN A 127 2.99 13.09 -25.47
N ASN A 128 1.86 13.82 -25.40
CA ASN A 128 0.51 13.26 -25.33
C ASN A 128 0.32 12.32 -24.13
N VAL A 129 0.88 12.69 -22.98
CA VAL A 129 0.67 12.00 -21.70
C VAL A 129 -0.03 12.98 -20.75
N PHE A 130 -1.23 12.61 -20.31
CA PHE A 130 -2.09 13.42 -19.45
C PHE A 130 -2.21 12.77 -18.08
N VAL A 131 -2.31 13.59 -17.05
CA VAL A 131 -2.35 13.13 -15.65
C VAL A 131 -3.57 13.71 -14.97
N THR A 132 -4.30 12.87 -14.25
CA THR A 132 -5.48 13.23 -13.47
C THR A 132 -5.39 12.61 -12.07
N GLY A 133 -6.09 13.21 -11.11
CA GLY A 133 -6.23 12.69 -9.74
C GLY A 133 -7.69 12.38 -9.42
N CYS A 134 -7.93 11.32 -8.65
CA CYS A 134 -9.24 10.94 -8.13
C CYS A 134 -9.16 10.77 -6.61
N GLY A 135 -9.88 11.62 -5.87
CA GLY A 135 -9.95 11.60 -4.40
C GLY A 135 -11.00 10.64 -3.82
N GLU A 136 -11.59 9.79 -4.66
CA GLU A 136 -12.53 8.75 -4.26
C GLU A 136 -11.75 7.46 -3.98
N GLY A 137 -11.77 6.99 -2.74
CA GLY A 137 -11.08 5.77 -2.31
C GLY A 137 -11.54 4.48 -3.01
N PHE A 138 -10.60 3.59 -3.29
CA PHE A 138 -10.76 2.36 -4.08
C PHE A 138 -11.80 1.36 -3.56
N HIS A 139 -12.33 1.49 -2.33
CA HIS A 139 -13.49 0.71 -1.88
C HIS A 139 -14.78 1.08 -2.61
N SER A 140 -14.79 2.19 -3.36
CA SER A 140 -15.89 2.65 -4.21
C SER A 140 -15.51 2.58 -5.69
N GLN A 141 -16.47 2.85 -6.57
CA GLN A 141 -16.19 3.11 -7.98
C GLN A 141 -15.62 4.53 -8.14
N CYS A 142 -14.39 4.63 -8.64
CA CYS A 142 -13.59 5.84 -8.81
C CYS A 142 -13.71 6.42 -10.23
N TYR A 143 -14.01 5.58 -11.23
CA TYR A 143 -14.00 5.95 -12.64
C TYR A 143 -15.30 5.58 -13.36
N PRO A 144 -15.65 6.26 -14.48
CA PRO A 144 -16.80 5.87 -15.31
C PRO A 144 -16.73 4.42 -15.80
N ALA A 145 -17.88 3.82 -16.06
CA ALA A 145 -17.93 2.42 -16.49
C ALA A 145 -17.22 2.21 -17.84
N GLY A 146 -16.41 1.15 -17.94
CA GLY A 146 -15.66 0.78 -19.14
C GLY A 146 -14.57 1.78 -19.56
N SER A 147 -14.18 2.70 -18.67
CA SER A 147 -13.24 3.78 -19.00
C SER A 147 -11.76 3.45 -18.72
N ILE A 148 -11.46 2.39 -17.98
CA ILE A 148 -10.08 2.00 -17.62
C ILE A 148 -9.62 0.82 -18.46
N MET A 149 -8.44 0.94 -19.08
CA MET A 149 -7.87 -0.11 -19.93
C MET A 149 -6.82 -0.95 -19.18
N LEU A 150 -5.98 -0.30 -18.38
CA LEU A 150 -5.01 -0.95 -17.50
C LEU A 150 -5.14 -0.40 -16.08
N GLY A 151 -5.52 -1.24 -15.12
CA GLY A 151 -5.45 -0.94 -13.70
C GLY A 151 -4.18 -1.51 -13.08
N VAL A 152 -3.56 -0.77 -12.16
CA VAL A 152 -2.49 -1.24 -11.29
C VAL A 152 -2.76 -0.81 -9.85
N SER A 153 -2.31 -1.58 -8.88
CA SER A 153 -2.38 -1.22 -7.46
C SER A 153 -1.26 -1.91 -6.71
N PHE A 154 -0.55 -1.18 -5.86
CA PHE A 154 0.60 -1.68 -5.12
C PHE A 154 0.51 -1.29 -3.66
N THR A 155 0.49 -2.28 -2.76
CA THR A 155 0.53 -2.05 -1.31
C THR A 155 -0.61 -1.14 -0.83
N ALA A 156 -1.84 -1.38 -1.30
CA ALA A 156 -2.99 -0.52 -0.99
C ALA A 156 -4.23 -1.30 -0.51
N MET A 157 -4.78 -2.19 -1.32
CA MET A 157 -6.10 -2.81 -1.08
C MET A 157 -6.13 -3.84 0.08
N HIS A 158 -5.09 -3.91 0.90
CA HIS A 158 -5.08 -4.64 2.19
C HIS A 158 -5.61 -3.78 3.35
N TRP A 159 -5.70 -2.45 3.17
CA TRP A 159 -6.38 -1.54 4.11
C TRP A 159 -7.90 -1.77 4.10
N LEU A 160 -8.47 -1.90 5.29
CA LEU A 160 -9.89 -2.11 5.50
C LEU A 160 -10.65 -0.78 5.43
N SER A 161 -11.89 -0.84 4.97
CA SER A 161 -12.77 0.34 4.90
C SER A 161 -13.23 0.82 6.28
N GLN A 162 -13.15 -0.02 7.30
CA GLN A 162 -13.54 0.28 8.67
C GLN A 162 -12.83 -0.64 9.67
N ASN A 163 -12.87 -0.26 10.95
CA ASN A 163 -12.41 -1.13 12.03
C ASN A 163 -13.25 -2.41 12.10
N ALA A 164 -12.60 -3.57 12.15
CA ALA A 164 -13.28 -4.86 12.34
C ALA A 164 -13.61 -5.12 13.82
N CYS A 165 -12.61 -4.97 14.70
CA CYS A 165 -12.74 -4.91 16.14
C CYS A 165 -11.44 -4.37 16.76
N ASN A 166 -11.49 -3.92 18.02
CA ASN A 166 -10.29 -3.59 18.77
C ASN A 166 -9.59 -4.88 19.25
N ILE A 167 -8.31 -5.04 18.94
CA ILE A 167 -7.49 -6.19 19.33
C ILE A 167 -6.93 -5.96 20.73
N LYS A 168 -7.09 -6.94 21.63
CA LYS A 168 -6.71 -6.77 23.06
C LYS A 168 -5.25 -7.04 23.38
N GLY A 169 -4.67 -8.07 22.76
CA GLY A 169 -3.32 -8.57 23.07
C GLY A 169 -2.22 -8.13 22.10
N ALA A 170 -2.60 -7.56 20.96
CA ALA A 170 -1.72 -7.18 19.87
C ALA A 170 -2.27 -5.94 19.16
N LEU A 171 -1.56 -5.44 18.16
CA LEU A 171 -2.02 -4.29 17.36
C LEU A 171 -2.47 -4.69 15.94
N HIS A 172 -2.17 -5.91 15.49
CA HIS A 172 -2.43 -6.37 14.12
C HIS A 172 -3.02 -7.79 14.09
N SER A 173 -3.89 -8.07 13.11
CA SER A 173 -4.67 -9.32 13.05
C SER A 173 -3.82 -10.59 12.86
N THR A 174 -2.58 -10.46 12.41
CA THR A 174 -1.66 -11.62 12.30
C THR A 174 -1.22 -12.15 13.66
N GLN A 175 -1.42 -11.38 14.72
CA GLN A 175 -1.03 -11.72 16.10
C GLN A 175 -2.21 -11.66 17.07
N SER A 176 -3.44 -11.52 16.56
CA SER A 176 -4.66 -11.49 17.38
C SER A 176 -5.14 -12.89 17.71
N GLU A 177 -6.06 -12.99 18.67
CA GLU A 177 -6.73 -14.25 18.97
C GLU A 177 -7.60 -14.72 17.79
N PRO A 178 -7.88 -16.03 17.65
CA PRO A 178 -8.62 -16.56 16.49
C PRO A 178 -10.00 -15.91 16.27
N ALA A 179 -10.72 -15.59 17.34
CA ALA A 179 -12.03 -14.94 17.26
C ALA A 179 -11.94 -13.50 16.74
N GLU A 180 -10.88 -12.76 17.13
CA GLU A 180 -10.59 -11.42 16.61
C GLU A 180 -10.12 -11.53 15.15
N LYS A 181 -9.20 -12.44 14.82
CA LYS A 181 -8.72 -12.64 13.44
C LYS A 181 -9.89 -12.94 12.47
N ALA A 182 -10.89 -13.69 12.91
CA ALA A 182 -12.08 -13.99 12.12
C ALA A 182 -12.91 -12.76 11.74
N THR A 183 -12.97 -11.71 12.58
CA THR A 183 -13.67 -10.47 12.23
C THR A 183 -12.93 -9.69 11.14
N PHE A 184 -11.59 -9.68 11.21
CA PHE A 184 -10.73 -9.08 10.19
C PHE A 184 -10.86 -9.79 8.84
N ILE A 185 -10.86 -11.12 8.84
CA ILE A 185 -11.10 -11.93 7.62
C ILE A 185 -12.46 -11.57 7.01
N ALA A 186 -13.52 -11.52 7.81
CA ALA A 186 -14.86 -11.20 7.34
C ALA A 186 -14.99 -9.77 6.78
N GLN A 187 -14.30 -8.79 7.38
CA GLN A 187 -14.26 -7.42 6.87
C GLN A 187 -13.43 -7.32 5.58
N ALA A 188 -12.27 -7.98 5.54
CA ALA A 188 -11.40 -8.02 4.37
C ALA A 188 -12.07 -8.69 3.16
N GLU A 189 -12.86 -9.74 3.38
CA GLU A 189 -13.65 -10.40 2.34
C GLU A 189 -14.66 -9.44 1.72
N LYS A 190 -15.45 -8.75 2.56
CA LYS A 190 -16.44 -7.76 2.09
C LYS A 190 -15.79 -6.62 1.32
N ASP A 191 -14.67 -6.09 1.84
CA ASP A 191 -13.96 -4.99 1.21
C ASP A 191 -13.36 -5.42 -0.13
N PHE A 192 -12.70 -6.58 -0.19
CA PHE A 192 -12.08 -7.04 -1.42
C PHE A 192 -13.10 -7.39 -2.50
N GLU A 193 -14.24 -7.99 -2.15
CA GLU A 193 -15.37 -8.18 -3.08
C GLU A 193 -15.85 -6.83 -3.62
N LYS A 194 -16.09 -5.85 -2.75
CA LYS A 194 -16.55 -4.50 -3.16
C LYS A 194 -15.56 -3.81 -4.09
N ILE A 195 -14.27 -3.86 -3.76
CA ILE A 195 -13.19 -3.31 -4.58
C ILE A 195 -13.20 -3.97 -5.96
N MET A 196 -13.18 -5.30 -6.03
CA MET A 196 -13.17 -6.02 -7.32
C MET A 196 -14.43 -5.76 -8.14
N LEU A 197 -15.61 -5.68 -7.51
CA LEU A 197 -16.85 -5.32 -8.20
C LEU A 197 -16.81 -3.89 -8.75
N ALA A 198 -16.22 -2.93 -8.03
CA ALA A 198 -16.00 -1.58 -8.55
C ALA A 198 -15.07 -1.59 -9.77
N ARG A 199 -13.91 -2.27 -9.67
CA ARG A 199 -12.96 -2.42 -10.79
C ARG A 199 -13.61 -3.12 -12.00
N SER A 200 -14.49 -4.10 -11.78
CA SER A 200 -15.22 -4.81 -12.83
C SER A 200 -16.13 -3.91 -13.68
N LYS A 201 -16.62 -2.81 -13.10
CA LYS A 201 -17.45 -1.80 -13.79
C LYS A 201 -16.58 -0.83 -14.57
N GLU A 202 -15.44 -0.44 -14.00
CA GLU A 202 -14.51 0.55 -14.56
C GLU A 202 -13.70 0.01 -15.72
N LEU A 203 -13.25 -1.24 -15.64
CA LEU A 203 -12.47 -1.89 -16.70
C LEU A 203 -13.31 -2.03 -17.96
N CYS A 204 -12.71 -1.68 -19.11
CA CYS A 204 -13.28 -2.01 -20.41
C CYS A 204 -13.26 -3.54 -20.63
N LYS A 205 -14.03 -4.03 -21.59
CA LYS A 205 -13.95 -5.44 -22.01
C LYS A 205 -12.56 -5.74 -22.57
N GLY A 206 -11.89 -6.77 -22.06
CA GLY A 206 -10.48 -7.09 -22.32
C GLY A 206 -9.49 -6.27 -21.50
N GLY A 207 -9.97 -5.34 -20.67
CA GLY A 207 -9.16 -4.54 -19.77
C GLY A 207 -8.44 -5.42 -18.73
N GLN A 208 -7.28 -4.96 -18.31
CA GLN A 208 -6.36 -5.75 -17.47
C GLN A 208 -6.14 -5.03 -16.15
N LEU A 209 -5.96 -5.79 -15.07
CA LEU A 209 -5.72 -5.27 -13.73
C LEU A 209 -4.60 -6.08 -13.06
N VAL A 210 -3.57 -5.40 -12.56
CA VAL A 210 -2.54 -6.00 -11.71
C VAL A 210 -2.67 -5.48 -10.29
N VAL A 211 -2.87 -6.37 -9.32
CA VAL A 211 -2.99 -6.03 -7.90
C VAL A 211 -1.89 -6.71 -7.12
N VAL A 212 -1.09 -5.92 -6.40
CA VAL A 212 0.01 -6.39 -5.56
C VAL A 212 -0.25 -5.95 -4.11
N ASN A 213 -0.53 -6.89 -3.21
CA ASN A 213 -0.90 -6.58 -1.82
C ASN A 213 -0.12 -7.41 -0.82
N PHE A 214 0.01 -6.90 0.41
CA PHE A 214 0.53 -7.72 1.51
C PHE A 214 -0.31 -8.98 1.69
N ALA A 215 0.37 -10.08 1.99
CA ALA A 215 -0.21 -11.40 2.12
C ALA A 215 0.40 -12.15 3.31
N GLU A 216 -0.36 -13.13 3.81
CA GLU A 216 0.17 -14.19 4.68
C GLU A 216 0.52 -15.39 3.79
N SER A 217 1.81 -15.76 3.74
CA SER A 217 2.29 -16.89 2.92
C SER A 217 1.97 -18.24 3.58
N LYS A 218 2.14 -19.33 2.83
CA LYS A 218 1.94 -20.71 3.36
C LYS A 218 2.90 -21.05 4.49
N GLU A 219 4.09 -20.45 4.47
CA GLU A 219 5.12 -20.57 5.51
C GLU A 219 4.82 -19.69 6.74
N GLY A 220 3.72 -18.93 6.71
CA GLY A 220 3.34 -17.98 7.76
C GLY A 220 4.09 -16.65 7.69
N TYR A 221 4.67 -16.30 6.55
CA TYR A 221 5.36 -15.03 6.37
C TYR A 221 4.38 -13.90 6.05
N TYR A 222 4.65 -12.72 6.57
CA TYR A 222 3.87 -11.51 6.35
C TYR A 222 4.73 -10.26 6.53
N LEU A 223 4.19 -9.07 6.23
CA LEU A 223 4.92 -7.83 6.51
C LEU A 223 5.28 -7.73 8.00
N GLY A 224 6.58 -7.79 8.28
CA GLY A 224 7.10 -7.75 9.65
C GLY A 224 7.49 -9.10 10.23
N TRP A 225 7.32 -10.20 9.50
CA TRP A 225 7.84 -11.52 9.87
C TRP A 225 8.10 -12.41 8.66
N SER A 226 9.36 -12.81 8.46
CA SER A 226 9.80 -13.67 7.36
C SER A 226 10.63 -14.88 7.84
N GLY A 227 10.47 -15.26 9.12
CA GLY A 227 11.20 -16.38 9.73
C GLY A 227 12.61 -16.06 10.22
N ASP A 228 13.09 -14.82 10.05
CA ASP A 228 14.43 -14.39 10.48
C ASP A 228 14.40 -12.99 11.11
N GLY A 229 14.91 -12.88 12.33
CA GLY A 229 15.05 -11.63 13.07
C GLY A 229 13.86 -11.25 13.93
N ALA A 230 13.70 -9.95 14.19
CA ALA A 230 12.69 -9.42 15.08
C ALA A 230 11.34 -9.26 14.36
N ASN A 231 10.25 -9.64 15.04
CA ASN A 231 8.90 -9.40 14.54
C ASN A 231 8.49 -7.94 14.74
N MET A 232 8.20 -7.23 13.64
CA MET A 232 7.88 -5.80 13.66
C MET A 232 6.61 -5.50 14.47
N HIS A 233 5.52 -6.20 14.18
CA HIS A 233 4.23 -5.99 14.86
C HIS A 233 4.31 -6.37 16.34
N ALA A 234 5.07 -7.42 16.69
CA ALA A 234 5.30 -7.80 18.09
C ALA A 234 6.04 -6.71 18.85
N ASN A 235 7.05 -6.09 18.21
CA ASN A 235 7.81 -4.99 18.80
C ASN A 235 6.93 -3.74 18.99
N PHE A 236 6.07 -3.43 18.02
CA PHE A 236 5.10 -2.34 18.18
C PHE A 236 4.16 -2.59 19.36
N ALA A 237 3.55 -3.77 19.42
CA ALA A 237 2.66 -4.13 20.52
C ALA A 237 3.37 -4.06 21.89
N LYS A 238 4.60 -4.59 21.98
CA LYS A 238 5.40 -4.53 23.19
C LYS A 238 5.67 -3.08 23.63
N LEU A 239 6.18 -2.24 22.73
CA LEU A 239 6.54 -0.86 23.07
C LEU A 239 5.31 -0.01 23.39
N TRP A 240 4.17 -0.25 22.72
CA TRP A 240 2.92 0.42 23.05
C TRP A 240 2.38 -0.03 24.42
N ARG A 241 2.50 -1.32 24.75
CA ARG A 241 2.15 -1.88 26.07
C ARG A 241 2.99 -1.27 27.18
N GLU A 242 4.29 -1.04 26.96
CA GLU A 242 5.15 -0.37 27.94
C GLU A 242 4.65 1.03 28.33
N LEU A 243 3.91 1.71 27.44
CA LEU A 243 3.27 2.99 27.76
C LEU A 243 2.05 2.83 28.68
N VAL A 244 1.32 1.71 28.57
CA VAL A 244 0.24 1.33 29.53
C VAL A 244 0.84 1.07 30.90
N ASP A 245 1.92 0.29 30.96
CA ASP A 245 2.60 -0.05 32.23
C ASP A 245 3.12 1.20 32.95
N LYS A 246 3.60 2.18 32.17
CA LYS A 246 4.04 3.50 32.65
C LYS A 246 2.87 4.47 32.93
N LYS A 247 1.63 4.06 32.70
CA LYS A 247 0.40 4.87 32.85
C LYS A 247 0.39 6.14 31.98
N VAL A 248 1.09 6.11 30.86
CA VAL A 248 1.10 7.19 29.87
C VAL A 248 -0.17 7.12 29.02
N ILE A 249 -0.55 5.90 28.63
CA ILE A 249 -1.80 5.59 27.92
C ILE A 249 -2.66 4.61 28.72
N THR A 250 -3.96 4.55 28.43
CA THR A 250 -4.90 3.61 29.05
C THR A 250 -4.94 2.27 28.31
N GLU A 251 -5.55 1.25 28.92
CA GLU A 251 -5.85 -0.01 28.24
C GLU A 251 -6.75 0.22 27.02
N GLU A 252 -7.74 1.11 27.13
CA GLU A 252 -8.63 1.46 26.02
C GLU A 252 -7.86 2.07 24.84
N GLU A 253 -6.86 2.91 25.10
CA GLU A 253 -5.99 3.48 24.06
C GLU A 253 -5.02 2.45 23.46
N PHE A 254 -4.65 1.42 24.22
CA PHE A 254 -3.95 0.26 23.67
C PHE A 254 -4.83 -0.48 22.67
N GLU A 255 -6.04 -0.86 23.10
CA GLU A 255 -7.00 -1.61 22.27
C GLU A 255 -7.42 -0.83 21.02
N LYS A 256 -7.61 0.50 21.14
CA LYS A 256 -7.93 1.38 19.99
C LYS A 256 -6.78 1.54 19.00
N CYS A 257 -5.53 1.27 19.39
CA CYS A 257 -4.36 1.30 18.50
C CYS A 257 -4.29 0.05 17.60
N THR A 258 -5.43 -0.34 17.04
CA THR A 258 -5.56 -1.49 16.15
C THR A 258 -5.34 -1.05 14.70
N PHE A 259 -4.49 -1.77 13.97
CA PHE A 259 -4.26 -1.54 12.55
C PHE A 259 -5.42 -2.04 11.71
N PHE A 260 -6.04 -1.16 10.92
CA PHE A 260 -7.16 -1.52 10.03
C PHE A 260 -6.65 -2.09 8.71
N ASN A 261 -5.83 -3.13 8.79
CA ASN A 261 -5.45 -3.90 7.62
C ASN A 261 -5.43 -5.40 7.95
N HIS A 262 -5.57 -6.19 6.89
CA HIS A 262 -5.53 -7.63 6.98
C HIS A 262 -4.71 -8.20 5.82
N TYR A 263 -3.75 -9.05 6.14
CA TYR A 263 -2.93 -9.71 5.12
C TYR A 263 -3.59 -11.02 4.74
N ARG A 264 -4.27 -10.99 3.59
CA ARG A 264 -5.07 -12.13 3.14
C ARG A 264 -4.19 -13.33 2.83
N THR A 265 -4.66 -14.53 3.14
CA THR A 265 -4.03 -15.79 2.73
C THR A 265 -4.23 -16.06 1.23
N GLU A 266 -3.49 -17.01 0.64
CA GLU A 266 -3.72 -17.43 -0.75
C GLU A 266 -5.19 -17.84 -0.97
N GLU A 267 -5.79 -18.62 -0.06
CA GLU A 267 -7.18 -19.06 -0.16
C GLU A 267 -8.15 -17.86 -0.22
N GLU A 268 -8.00 -16.92 0.72
CA GLU A 268 -8.84 -15.71 0.80
C GLU A 268 -8.74 -14.84 -0.46
N GLN A 269 -7.55 -14.75 -1.07
CA GLN A 269 -7.33 -13.96 -2.27
C GLN A 269 -7.90 -14.60 -3.53
N LEU A 270 -7.87 -15.94 -3.63
CA LEU A 270 -8.31 -16.67 -4.80
C LEU A 270 -9.82 -16.94 -4.80
N LYS A 271 -10.45 -16.95 -3.62
CA LYS A 271 -11.88 -17.20 -3.43
C LYS A 271 -12.80 -16.33 -4.32
N PRO A 272 -12.59 -15.02 -4.50
CA PRO A 272 -13.47 -14.19 -5.32
C PRO A 272 -13.49 -14.57 -6.81
N PHE A 273 -12.44 -15.24 -7.29
CA PHE A 273 -12.29 -15.59 -8.71
C PHE A 273 -12.79 -17.00 -9.03
N GLN A 274 -13.55 -17.63 -8.13
CA GLN A 274 -14.16 -18.93 -8.36
C GLN A 274 -15.60 -18.80 -8.92
N PRO A 275 -16.06 -19.75 -9.77
CA PRO A 275 -17.44 -19.76 -10.27
C PRO A 275 -18.49 -19.66 -9.16
N GLY A 276 -19.53 -18.86 -9.38
CA GLY A 276 -20.58 -18.59 -8.39
C GLY A 276 -20.28 -17.48 -7.40
N ASN A 277 -19.04 -16.96 -7.34
CA ASN A 277 -18.74 -15.75 -6.57
C ASN A 277 -19.14 -14.48 -7.36
N PRO A 278 -19.72 -13.44 -6.72
CA PRO A 278 -20.10 -12.20 -7.41
C PRO A 278 -18.98 -11.55 -8.24
N VAL A 279 -17.72 -11.61 -7.79
CA VAL A 279 -16.57 -11.08 -8.54
C VAL A 279 -16.34 -11.87 -9.82
N TYR A 280 -16.38 -13.20 -9.77
CA TYR A 280 -16.32 -14.02 -10.97
C TYR A 280 -17.51 -13.76 -11.91
N GLU A 281 -18.73 -13.72 -11.38
CA GLU A 281 -19.94 -13.46 -12.19
C GLU A 281 -19.96 -12.04 -12.78
N SER A 282 -19.23 -11.09 -12.18
CA SER A 282 -19.03 -9.76 -12.76
C SER A 282 -18.18 -9.77 -14.03
N GLY A 283 -17.54 -10.89 -14.39
CA GLY A 283 -16.67 -11.01 -15.56
C GLY A 283 -15.19 -10.76 -15.26
N LEU A 284 -14.76 -10.74 -14.00
CA LEU A 284 -13.33 -10.75 -13.68
C LEU A 284 -12.80 -12.19 -13.66
N ARG A 285 -11.64 -12.39 -14.29
CA ARG A 285 -10.95 -13.68 -14.34
C ARG A 285 -9.53 -13.51 -13.84
N LEU A 286 -9.12 -14.36 -12.91
CA LEU A 286 -7.73 -14.43 -12.50
C LEU A 286 -6.93 -15.16 -13.59
N ILE A 287 -5.93 -14.48 -14.14
CA ILE A 287 -5.04 -14.98 -15.18
C ILE A 287 -3.78 -15.59 -14.56
N LYS A 288 -3.20 -14.89 -13.58
CA LYS A 288 -1.99 -15.34 -12.89
C LYS A 288 -2.01 -14.93 -11.42
N HIS A 289 -1.51 -15.80 -10.57
CA HIS A 289 -1.23 -15.54 -9.15
C HIS A 289 0.18 -16.02 -8.82
N GLU A 290 0.90 -15.24 -8.02
CA GLU A 290 2.14 -15.63 -7.37
C GLU A 290 2.29 -14.91 -6.02
N THR A 291 2.90 -15.57 -5.04
CA THR A 291 3.32 -14.94 -3.78
C THR A 291 4.84 -14.80 -3.78
N LYS A 292 5.35 -13.64 -3.37
CA LYS A 292 6.79 -13.35 -3.30
C LYS A 292 7.13 -12.70 -1.97
N VAL A 293 8.31 -13.02 -1.46
CA VAL A 293 8.97 -12.25 -0.39
C VAL A 293 10.05 -11.41 -1.03
N VAL A 294 9.87 -10.09 -1.01
CA VAL A 294 10.91 -9.13 -1.43
C VAL A 294 11.71 -8.75 -0.19
N PRO A 295 13.02 -9.05 -0.13
CA PRO A 295 13.82 -8.77 1.06
C PRO A 295 13.91 -7.28 1.37
N CYS A 296 13.98 -6.94 2.64
CA CYS A 296 14.11 -5.58 3.12
C CYS A 296 15.44 -4.97 2.65
N PRO A 297 15.43 -3.89 1.85
CA PRO A 297 16.66 -3.31 1.32
C PRO A 297 17.57 -2.76 2.43
N TYR A 298 16.98 -2.33 3.55
CA TYR A 298 17.71 -1.86 4.73
C TYR A 298 18.50 -3.00 5.38
N LYS A 299 17.82 -4.11 5.68
CA LYS A 299 18.42 -5.31 6.28
C LYS A 299 19.46 -5.96 5.36
N LEU A 300 19.22 -5.98 4.05
CA LEU A 300 20.20 -6.44 3.06
C LEU A 300 21.50 -5.62 3.12
N LYS A 301 21.41 -4.29 3.09
CA LYS A 301 22.60 -3.43 3.18
C LYS A 301 23.36 -3.58 4.49
N MET A 302 22.64 -3.78 5.60
CA MET A 302 23.26 -4.07 6.90
C MET A 302 24.01 -5.42 6.86
N LYS A 303 23.34 -6.50 6.41
CA LYS A 303 23.95 -7.85 6.34
C LYS A 303 25.12 -7.93 5.37
N ALA A 304 25.08 -7.20 4.26
CA ALA A 304 26.17 -7.13 3.30
C ALA A 304 27.36 -6.28 3.78
N GLY A 305 27.25 -5.60 4.92
CA GLY A 305 28.26 -4.66 5.42
C GLY A 305 28.41 -3.41 4.54
N GLU A 306 27.41 -3.09 3.72
CA GLU A 306 27.38 -1.90 2.87
C GLU A 306 26.98 -0.64 3.63
N PHE A 307 26.19 -0.79 4.71
CA PHE A 307 25.90 0.31 5.62
C PHE A 307 27.15 0.61 6.47
N LYS A 308 27.61 1.87 6.46
CA LYS A 308 28.85 2.31 7.14
C LYS A 308 28.62 3.21 8.36
N GLY A 309 27.37 3.52 8.69
CA GLY A 309 27.02 4.37 9.81
C GLY A 309 26.98 3.63 11.15
N THR A 310 26.66 4.36 12.22
CA THR A 310 26.44 3.80 13.55
C THR A 310 25.09 3.05 13.65
N PRO A 311 24.88 2.21 14.67
CA PRO A 311 23.57 1.60 14.93
C PRO A 311 22.42 2.61 15.04
N GLU A 312 22.67 3.79 15.62
CA GLU A 312 21.70 4.88 15.74
C GLU A 312 21.36 5.49 14.38
N GLU A 313 22.36 5.69 13.52
CA GLU A 313 22.14 6.16 12.15
C GLU A 313 21.35 5.14 11.32
N TYR A 314 21.59 3.83 11.53
CA TYR A 314 20.77 2.79 10.90
C TYR A 314 19.34 2.84 11.40
N ALA A 315 19.15 2.98 12.71
CA ALA A 315 17.82 3.06 13.31
C ALA A 315 17.02 4.25 12.74
N GLU A 316 17.65 5.42 12.59
CA GLU A 316 17.04 6.60 11.97
C GLU A 316 16.71 6.38 10.49
N TRP A 317 17.58 5.67 9.77
CA TRP A 317 17.33 5.35 8.36
C TRP A 317 16.19 4.34 8.17
N PHE A 318 16.15 3.29 9.01
CA PHE A 318 15.18 2.20 8.89
C PHE A 318 13.80 2.58 9.44
N TYR A 319 13.68 3.14 10.64
CA TYR A 319 12.35 3.33 11.25
C TYR A 319 11.42 4.25 10.44
N CYS A 320 11.97 5.16 9.62
CA CYS A 320 11.17 6.00 8.73
C CYS A 320 10.28 5.15 7.82
N THR A 321 10.80 4.04 7.28
CA THR A 321 10.03 3.17 6.38
C THR A 321 8.85 2.51 7.07
N THR A 322 8.91 2.32 8.39
CA THR A 322 7.80 1.75 9.17
C THR A 322 6.85 2.85 9.63
N ARG A 323 7.38 4.02 9.98
CA ARG A 323 6.64 5.15 10.52
C ARG A 323 5.73 5.80 9.48
N THR A 324 6.18 5.94 8.23
CA THR A 324 5.44 6.65 7.17
C THR A 324 4.03 6.12 6.94
N TRP A 325 3.81 4.81 7.10
CA TRP A 325 2.49 4.21 6.89
C TRP A 325 1.71 3.89 8.18
N SER A 326 2.36 3.89 9.33
CA SER A 326 1.76 3.47 10.61
C SER A 326 1.52 4.59 11.62
N ASN A 327 2.14 5.76 11.45
CA ASN A 327 2.08 6.86 12.42
C ASN A 327 0.64 7.27 12.76
N SER A 328 -0.25 7.29 11.76
CA SER A 328 -1.65 7.64 11.96
C SER A 328 -2.38 6.70 12.90
N THR A 329 -2.10 5.39 12.84
CA THR A 329 -2.73 4.38 13.72
C THR A 329 -2.43 4.66 15.19
N PHE A 330 -1.16 4.93 15.53
CA PHE A 330 -0.76 5.25 16.90
C PHE A 330 -1.40 6.57 17.36
N PHE A 331 -1.43 7.57 16.48
CA PHE A 331 -2.05 8.86 16.79
C PHE A 331 -3.56 8.75 17.00
N SER A 332 -4.27 8.02 16.14
CA SER A 332 -5.72 7.83 16.21
C SER A 332 -6.17 6.87 17.33
N GLY A 333 -5.26 6.01 17.82
CA GLY A 333 -5.53 5.14 18.97
C GLY A 333 -5.66 5.90 20.29
N LEU A 334 -5.07 7.10 20.39
CA LEU A 334 -5.14 7.96 21.57
C LEU A 334 -6.47 8.70 21.66
N SER A 335 -6.95 8.94 22.87
CA SER A 335 -8.22 9.63 23.11
C SER A 335 -8.24 11.04 22.50
N GLU A 336 -9.32 11.38 21.80
CA GLU A 336 -9.57 12.73 21.26
C GLU A 336 -9.79 13.78 22.37
N SER A 337 -10.04 13.35 23.61
CA SER A 337 -10.10 14.26 24.76
C SER A 337 -8.73 14.79 25.20
N ARG A 338 -7.63 14.17 24.77
CA ARG A 338 -6.27 14.67 25.03
C ARG A 338 -5.96 15.87 24.12
N PRO A 339 -5.24 16.89 24.60
CA PRO A 339 -4.68 17.91 23.74
C PRO A 339 -3.84 17.30 22.60
N GLU A 340 -3.96 17.84 21.39
CA GLU A 340 -3.23 17.34 20.22
C GLU A 340 -1.71 17.26 20.45
N ALA A 341 -1.13 18.29 21.06
CA ALA A 341 0.30 18.33 21.40
C ALA A 341 0.73 17.18 22.32
N GLU A 342 -0.14 16.74 23.22
CA GLU A 342 0.10 15.59 24.09
C GLU A 342 0.08 14.29 23.30
N ARG A 343 -0.90 14.12 22.40
CA ARG A 343 -0.97 12.96 21.50
C ARG A 343 0.27 12.86 20.62
N LEU A 344 0.71 13.98 20.03
CA LEU A 344 1.95 14.05 19.25
C LEU A 344 3.16 13.64 20.09
N LYS A 345 3.29 14.17 21.31
CA LYS A 345 4.38 13.84 22.23
C LYS A 345 4.45 12.33 22.53
N ILE A 346 3.31 11.69 22.81
CA ILE A 346 3.23 10.25 23.09
C ILE A 346 3.69 9.44 21.88
N VAL A 347 3.23 9.79 20.68
CA VAL A 347 3.62 9.12 19.44
C VAL A 347 5.12 9.29 19.15
N GLU A 348 5.69 10.47 19.38
CA GLU A 348 7.14 10.68 19.26
C GLU A 348 7.94 9.83 20.27
N ASP A 349 7.47 9.74 21.52
CA ASP A 349 8.14 8.93 22.55
C ASP A 349 8.10 7.42 22.22
N PHE A 350 7.00 6.95 21.62
CA PHE A 350 6.91 5.61 21.06
C PHE A 350 7.95 5.37 19.95
N TRP A 351 8.03 6.27 18.97
CA TRP A 351 9.00 6.14 17.87
C TRP A 351 10.45 6.29 18.34
N ALA A 352 10.73 7.11 19.35
CA ALA A 352 12.03 7.16 20.01
C ALA A 352 12.39 5.82 20.66
N SER A 353 11.43 5.17 21.32
CA SER A 353 11.61 3.85 21.91
C SER A 353 11.86 2.77 20.85
N TYR A 354 11.17 2.84 19.72
CA TYR A 354 11.37 1.90 18.60
C TYR A 354 12.75 2.09 17.95
N ARG A 355 13.19 3.33 17.71
CA ARG A 355 14.56 3.61 17.25
C ARG A 355 15.62 3.07 18.21
N ALA A 356 15.44 3.30 19.51
CA ALA A 356 16.35 2.77 20.53
C ALA A 356 16.36 1.24 20.58
N LEU A 357 15.24 0.58 20.26
CA LEU A 357 15.19 -0.88 20.13
C LEU A 357 15.99 -1.35 18.91
N ILE A 358 15.79 -0.72 17.75
CA ILE A 358 16.52 -1.06 16.51
C ILE A 358 18.03 -0.89 16.68
N ALA A 359 18.46 0.21 17.31
CA ALA A 359 19.88 0.49 17.51
C ALA A 359 20.61 -0.55 18.39
N LYS A 360 19.89 -1.32 19.22
CA LYS A 360 20.51 -2.38 20.04
C LYS A 360 20.98 -3.57 19.22
N ASP A 361 20.26 -3.91 18.15
CA ASP A 361 20.61 -5.00 17.25
C ASP A 361 20.11 -4.74 15.82
N PRO A 362 20.76 -3.82 15.07
CA PRO A 362 20.30 -3.41 13.74
C PRO A 362 20.08 -4.58 12.76
N ALA A 363 20.87 -5.64 12.86
CA ALA A 363 20.84 -6.78 11.95
C ALA A 363 19.61 -7.68 12.16
N ALA A 364 19.02 -7.66 13.36
CA ALA A 364 17.77 -8.38 13.64
C ALA A 364 16.54 -7.70 13.03
N HIS A 365 16.59 -6.40 12.75
CA HIS A 365 15.42 -5.65 12.28
C HIS A 365 15.36 -5.59 10.75
N GLY A 366 14.18 -5.92 10.23
CA GLY A 366 13.84 -5.76 8.82
C GLY A 366 12.33 -5.69 8.62
N MET A 367 11.96 -5.29 7.41
CA MET A 367 10.59 -5.23 6.93
C MET A 367 10.56 -5.91 5.57
N ASP A 368 10.74 -7.24 5.56
CA ASP A 368 10.59 -8.02 4.33
C ASP A 368 9.13 -7.92 3.86
N TYR A 369 8.95 -7.75 2.57
CA TYR A 369 7.66 -7.48 1.95
C TYR A 369 7.11 -8.79 1.40
N CYS A 370 6.20 -9.41 2.15
CA CYS A 370 5.46 -10.59 1.69
C CYS A 370 4.21 -10.11 0.94
N HIS A 371 4.19 -10.31 -0.38
CA HIS A 371 3.09 -9.86 -1.24
C HIS A 371 2.55 -10.98 -2.10
N THR A 372 1.25 -10.89 -2.36
CA THR A 372 0.62 -11.53 -3.51
C THR A 372 0.67 -10.62 -4.73
N TYR A 373 0.74 -11.22 -5.91
CA TYR A 373 0.70 -10.56 -7.20
C TYR A 373 -0.41 -11.24 -8.02
N LEU A 374 -1.46 -10.49 -8.31
CA LEU A 374 -2.63 -10.95 -9.04
C LEU A 374 -2.68 -10.23 -10.39
N HIS A 375 -2.78 -11.00 -11.47
CA HIS A 375 -3.11 -10.50 -12.80
C HIS A 375 -4.52 -10.94 -13.14
N ILE A 376 -5.39 -9.98 -13.39
CA ILE A 376 -6.82 -10.14 -13.60
C ILE A 376 -7.21 -9.54 -14.95
N GLU A 377 -8.11 -10.20 -15.66
CA GLU A 377 -8.72 -9.72 -16.90
C GLU A 377 -10.23 -9.51 -16.71
N LYS A 378 -10.79 -8.50 -17.39
CA LYS A 378 -12.22 -8.32 -17.55
C LYS A 378 -12.69 -8.96 -18.87
N VAL A 379 -13.50 -10.02 -18.81
CA VAL A 379 -14.01 -10.76 -19.99
C VAL A 379 -15.34 -10.26 -20.53
#